data_AF-A0A7Y0JJ44-F1
#
_entry.id   AF-A0A7Y0JJ44-F1
#
_cell.length_a   1.000
_cell.length_b   1.000
_cell.length_c   1.000
_cell.angle_alpha   90.00
_cell.angle_beta   90.00
_cell.angle_gamma   90.00
#
_symmetry.space_group_name_H-M   'P 1'
#
loop_
_entity.id
_entity.type
_entity.pdbx_description
1 polymer ?
#
loop_
_entity_poly.entity_id
_entity_poly.type
_entity_poly.pdbx_seq_one_letter_code
_entity_poly.pdbx_strand_id
1 'polypeptide(L)'
;MPGVHAVRMLRNRGTDRRLAVIDSYEIPASVRSRFSFHYPDLSEGDVRTAEAGTRQWFRLVARSPKAQLAMPSTVVDDMWHELVLHTREYAEFCDSAFGRFLHHTPESAMTESAASANRGSGLAVTYRLAKQDEPGRMPLLFRVDGELGVDGGRHYLADCGGRGRCFEMPGVVCLEHIGGTGKAYRAPWSRDRAADSPTNYPEGGGMPGCGGGGCGGN
;
A
#
# COMPACT_ATOMS: atom_id res chain seq x y z
N MET A 1 47.32 -8.74 -16.57
CA MET A 1 46.13 -9.55 -16.23
C MET A 1 46.09 -9.67 -14.72
N PRO A 2 45.11 -9.03 -14.04
CA PRO A 2 43.78 -9.62 -13.82
C PRO A 2 42.67 -8.61 -14.19
N GLY A 3 41.50 -8.97 -14.73
CA GLY A 3 40.53 -9.91 -14.17
C GLY A 3 39.33 -9.13 -13.62
N VAL A 4 38.69 -8.29 -14.45
CA VAL A 4 37.45 -7.58 -14.08
C VAL A 4 36.30 -8.59 -14.00
N HIS A 5 35.89 -8.92 -12.77
CA HIS A 5 34.69 -9.69 -12.52
C HIS A 5 33.45 -8.84 -12.85
N ALA A 6 32.98 -8.94 -14.09
CA ALA A 6 31.64 -8.51 -14.45
C ALA A 6 30.63 -9.36 -13.68
N VAL A 7 30.00 -8.77 -12.65
CA VAL A 7 28.81 -9.34 -12.03
C VAL A 7 27.69 -9.29 -13.06
N ARG A 8 27.62 -10.33 -13.89
CA ARG A 8 26.53 -10.53 -14.85
C ARG A 8 25.31 -10.92 -14.02
N MET A 9 24.47 -9.94 -13.66
CA MET A 9 23.11 -10.24 -13.17
C MET A 9 22.46 -11.15 -14.20
N LEU A 10 22.22 -12.41 -13.84
CA LEU A 10 21.45 -13.34 -14.66
C LEU A 10 20.05 -12.74 -14.80
N ARG A 11 19.78 -12.09 -15.93
CA ARG A 11 18.43 -11.67 -16.32
C ARG A 11 17.53 -12.89 -16.22
N ASN A 12 16.60 -12.90 -15.26
CA ASN A 12 15.62 -13.96 -15.14
C ASN A 12 14.64 -13.82 -16.31
N ARG A 13 14.93 -14.51 -17.42
CA ARG A 13 14.12 -14.46 -18.65
C ARG A 13 12.63 -14.72 -18.39
N GLY A 14 12.29 -15.49 -17.36
CA GLY A 14 10.91 -15.72 -16.94
C GLY A 14 10.25 -14.47 -16.33
N THR A 15 10.97 -13.74 -15.48
CA THR A 15 10.50 -12.47 -14.91
C THR A 15 10.37 -11.39 -15.99
N ASP A 16 11.34 -11.28 -16.90
CA ASP A 16 11.30 -10.29 -17.98
C ASP A 16 10.06 -10.50 -18.89
N ARG A 17 9.75 -11.76 -19.23
CA ARG A 17 8.53 -12.10 -20.01
C ARG A 17 7.25 -11.73 -19.27
N ARG A 18 7.17 -12.01 -17.97
CA ARG A 18 6.00 -11.68 -17.14
C ARG A 18 5.79 -10.18 -17.03
N LEU A 19 6.86 -9.41 -16.87
CA LEU A 19 6.81 -7.95 -16.86
C LEU A 19 6.33 -7.41 -18.20
N ALA A 20 6.79 -7.96 -19.33
CA ALA A 20 6.32 -7.56 -20.64
C ALA A 20 4.80 -7.77 -20.80
N VAL A 21 4.26 -8.90 -20.33
CA VAL A 21 2.81 -9.16 -20.32
C VAL A 21 2.06 -8.09 -19.51
N ILE A 22 2.55 -7.75 -18.32
CA ILE A 22 1.95 -6.72 -17.46
C ILE A 22 2.00 -5.34 -18.12
N ASP A 23 3.11 -5.01 -18.77
CA ASP A 23 3.34 -3.71 -19.38
C ASP A 23 2.45 -3.50 -20.61
N SER A 24 2.20 -4.57 -21.37
CA SER A 24 1.34 -4.54 -22.55
C SER A 24 -0.14 -4.82 -22.24
N TYR A 25 -0.50 -5.13 -21.00
CA TYR A 25 -1.88 -5.46 -20.66
C TYR A 25 -2.76 -4.22 -20.72
N GLU A 26 -3.80 -4.30 -21.55
CA GLU A 26 -4.82 -3.28 -21.66
C GLU A 26 -5.97 -3.59 -20.70
N ILE A 27 -6.24 -2.66 -19.79
CA ILE A 27 -7.39 -2.78 -18.89
C ILE A 27 -8.66 -2.66 -19.75
N PRO A 28 -9.59 -3.65 -19.66
CA PRO A 28 -10.80 -3.65 -20.47
C PRO A 28 -11.60 -2.35 -20.35
N ALA A 29 -12.21 -1.91 -21.46
CA ALA A 29 -13.03 -0.70 -21.45
C ALA A 29 -14.20 -0.79 -20.45
N SER A 30 -14.79 -1.97 -20.27
CA SER A 30 -15.84 -2.22 -19.26
C SER A 30 -15.36 -2.00 -17.82
N VAL A 31 -14.11 -2.38 -17.51
CA VAL A 31 -13.48 -2.12 -16.20
C VAL A 31 -13.35 -0.63 -15.98
N ARG A 32 -12.78 0.10 -16.96
CA ARG A 32 -12.66 1.56 -16.90
C ARG A 32 -14.02 2.23 -16.70
N SER A 33 -15.03 1.84 -17.46
CA SER A 33 -16.37 2.42 -17.34
C SER A 33 -16.99 2.20 -15.95
N ARG A 34 -16.83 1.01 -15.36
CA ARG A 34 -17.33 0.72 -14.00
C ARG A 34 -16.52 1.47 -12.94
N PHE A 35 -15.21 1.53 -13.10
CA PHE A 35 -14.33 2.29 -12.22
C PHE A 35 -14.68 3.80 -12.25
N SER A 36 -14.85 4.39 -13.42
CA SER A 36 -15.29 5.79 -13.57
C SER A 36 -16.70 6.05 -13.03
N PHE A 37 -17.58 5.04 -13.01
CA PHE A 37 -18.88 5.17 -12.37
C PHE A 37 -18.76 5.27 -10.84
N HIS A 38 -17.81 4.53 -10.23
CA HIS A 38 -17.51 4.62 -8.80
C HIS A 38 -16.77 5.91 -8.43
N TYR A 39 -15.99 6.45 -9.38
CA TYR A 39 -15.17 7.65 -9.22
C TYR A 39 -15.58 8.74 -10.24
N PRO A 40 -16.79 9.33 -10.12
CA PRO A 40 -17.33 10.24 -11.14
C PRO A 40 -16.55 11.57 -11.26
N ASP A 41 -15.82 11.96 -10.21
CA ASP A 41 -15.04 13.19 -10.18
C ASP A 41 -13.63 13.04 -10.79
N LEU A 42 -13.20 11.81 -11.09
CA LEU A 42 -11.90 11.55 -11.69
C LEU A 42 -11.93 11.75 -13.21
N SER A 43 -10.96 12.50 -13.72
CA SER A 43 -10.79 12.69 -15.17
C SER A 43 -10.25 11.42 -15.84
N GLU A 44 -10.29 11.35 -17.18
CA GLU A 44 -9.63 10.26 -17.90
C GLU A 44 -8.12 10.18 -17.62
N GLY A 45 -7.47 11.31 -17.33
CA GLY A 45 -6.06 11.35 -16.92
C GLY A 45 -5.83 10.69 -15.57
N ASP A 46 -6.76 10.89 -14.65
CA ASP A 46 -6.73 10.30 -13.31
C ASP A 46 -6.97 8.78 -13.36
N VAL A 47 -7.92 8.34 -14.19
CA VAL A 47 -8.14 6.92 -14.47
C VAL A 47 -6.85 6.28 -15.01
N ARG A 48 -6.19 6.90 -15.99
CA ARG A 48 -4.89 6.41 -16.50
C ARG A 48 -3.80 6.35 -15.43
N THR A 49 -3.84 7.25 -14.46
CA THR A 49 -2.91 7.28 -13.33
C THR A 49 -3.20 6.13 -12.35
N ALA A 50 -4.47 5.86 -12.04
CA ALA A 50 -4.88 4.69 -11.27
C ALA A 50 -4.43 3.39 -11.95
N GLU A 51 -4.66 3.26 -13.26
CA GLU A 51 -4.18 2.10 -14.03
C GLU A 51 -2.65 1.95 -13.97
N ALA A 52 -1.90 3.05 -14.01
CA ALA A 52 -0.44 3.02 -13.89
C ALA A 52 0.00 2.50 -12.51
N GLY A 53 -0.73 2.89 -11.45
CA GLY A 53 -0.59 2.31 -10.11
C GLY A 53 -0.89 0.81 -10.09
N THR A 54 -1.99 0.37 -10.69
CA THR A 54 -2.35 -1.06 -10.82
C THR A 54 -1.26 -1.86 -11.53
N ARG A 55 -0.70 -1.35 -12.62
CA ARG A 55 0.43 -2.00 -13.31
C ARG A 55 1.66 -2.07 -12.40
N GLN A 56 1.99 -1.01 -11.67
CA GLN A 56 3.09 -1.03 -10.71
C GLN A 56 2.88 -2.13 -9.66
N TRP A 57 1.68 -2.27 -9.09
CA TRP A 57 1.35 -3.36 -8.16
C TRP A 57 1.63 -4.73 -8.76
N PHE A 58 1.12 -5.00 -9.97
CA PHE A 58 1.34 -6.28 -10.64
C PHE A 58 2.82 -6.57 -10.92
N ARG A 59 3.63 -5.56 -11.28
CA ARG A 59 5.09 -5.74 -11.43
C ARG A 59 5.75 -6.17 -10.12
N LEU A 60 5.30 -5.66 -8.97
CA LEU A 60 5.83 -6.07 -7.67
C LEU A 60 5.50 -7.54 -7.38
N VAL A 61 4.25 -7.94 -7.59
CA VAL A 61 3.79 -9.32 -7.42
C VAL A 61 4.57 -10.27 -8.33
N ALA A 62 4.77 -9.92 -9.60
CA ALA A 62 5.46 -10.76 -10.56
C ALA A 62 6.96 -10.93 -10.27
N ARG A 63 7.62 -9.87 -9.77
CA ARG A 63 9.05 -9.93 -9.37
C ARG A 63 9.27 -10.63 -8.04
N SER A 64 8.30 -10.53 -7.14
CA SER A 64 8.43 -11.01 -5.75
C SER A 64 7.27 -11.94 -5.36
N PRO A 65 7.09 -13.09 -6.05
CA PRO A 65 5.91 -13.95 -5.88
C PRO A 65 5.76 -14.59 -4.48
N LYS A 66 6.83 -14.56 -3.67
CA LYS A 66 6.88 -15.07 -2.29
C LYS A 66 6.84 -13.96 -1.23
N ALA A 67 6.84 -12.69 -1.63
CA ALA A 67 6.80 -11.58 -0.68
C ALA A 67 5.40 -11.43 -0.11
N GLN A 68 5.32 -11.15 1.19
CA GLN A 68 4.08 -10.69 1.82
C GLN A 68 3.94 -9.20 1.51
N LEU A 69 3.10 -8.89 0.52
CA LEU A 69 2.79 -7.53 0.10
C LEU A 69 1.44 -7.11 0.67
N ALA A 70 1.29 -5.83 0.95
CA ALA A 70 0.02 -5.22 1.31
C ALA A 70 -0.27 -4.09 0.32
N MET A 71 -1.51 -3.99 -0.14
CA MET A 71 -1.92 -2.92 -1.05
C MET A 71 -1.79 -1.57 -0.35
N PRO A 72 -1.03 -0.58 -0.88
CA PRO A 72 -0.86 0.74 -0.28
C PRO A 72 -1.86 1.80 -0.77
N SER A 73 -2.63 1.53 -1.82
CA SER A 73 -3.56 2.51 -2.40
C SER A 73 -4.99 1.98 -2.45
N THR A 74 -5.96 2.78 -1.99
CA THR A 74 -7.40 2.51 -2.09
C THR A 74 -7.83 2.49 -3.55
N VAL A 75 -7.42 3.48 -4.35
CA VAL A 75 -7.86 3.58 -5.75
C VAL A 75 -7.34 2.43 -6.62
N VAL A 76 -6.14 1.94 -6.30
CA VAL A 76 -5.56 0.77 -6.96
C VAL A 76 -6.21 -0.54 -6.48
N ASP A 77 -6.61 -0.63 -5.21
CA ASP A 77 -7.40 -1.75 -4.67
C ASP A 77 -8.72 -1.88 -5.43
N ASP A 78 -9.44 -0.77 -5.61
CA ASP A 78 -10.73 -0.73 -6.31
C ASP A 78 -10.62 -1.03 -7.81
N MET A 79 -9.60 -0.48 -8.49
CA MET A 79 -9.34 -0.84 -9.90
C MET A 79 -9.03 -2.34 -10.04
N TRP A 80 -8.28 -2.91 -9.09
CA TRP A 80 -7.99 -4.33 -9.09
C TRP A 80 -9.24 -5.17 -8.77
N HIS A 81 -10.09 -4.71 -7.87
CA HIS A 81 -11.39 -5.33 -7.61
C HIS A 81 -12.23 -5.44 -8.89
N GLU A 82 -12.38 -4.34 -9.63
CA GLU A 82 -13.15 -4.32 -10.89
C GLU A 82 -12.54 -5.23 -11.97
N LEU A 83 -11.21 -5.37 -12.01
CA LEU A 83 -10.53 -6.34 -12.87
C LEU A 83 -10.90 -7.79 -12.52
N VAL A 84 -10.94 -8.13 -11.23
CA VAL A 84 -11.22 -9.50 -10.75
C VAL A 84 -12.62 -9.97 -11.15
N LEU A 85 -13.57 -9.05 -11.31
CA LEU A 85 -14.93 -9.34 -11.77
C LEU A 85 -14.97 -9.82 -13.24
N HIS A 86 -13.96 -9.52 -14.04
CA HIS A 86 -13.81 -10.02 -15.41
C HIS A 86 -13.12 -11.38 -15.38
N THR A 87 -13.79 -12.35 -14.75
CA THR A 87 -13.18 -13.58 -14.23
C THR A 87 -12.38 -14.39 -15.26
N ARG A 88 -12.83 -14.45 -16.52
CA ARG A 88 -12.13 -15.19 -17.59
C ARG A 88 -10.87 -14.45 -18.05
N GLU A 89 -11.01 -13.21 -18.48
CA GLU A 89 -9.91 -12.37 -18.96
C GLU A 89 -8.86 -12.16 -17.86
N TYR A 90 -9.30 -11.99 -16.62
CA TYR A 90 -8.43 -11.87 -15.46
C TYR A 90 -7.68 -13.19 -15.17
N ALA A 91 -8.33 -14.35 -15.31
CA ALA A 91 -7.66 -15.64 -15.17
C ALA A 91 -6.60 -15.86 -16.25
N GLU A 92 -6.90 -15.55 -17.51
CA GLU A 92 -5.97 -15.64 -18.65
C GLU A 92 -4.76 -14.68 -18.47
N PHE A 93 -5.03 -13.45 -18.01
CA PHE A 93 -3.99 -12.50 -17.63
C PHE A 93 -3.12 -13.03 -16.49
N CYS A 94 -3.73 -13.57 -15.43
CA CYS A 94 -3.01 -14.09 -14.27
C CYS A 94 -2.09 -15.26 -14.62
N ASP A 95 -2.55 -16.19 -15.46
CA ASP A 95 -1.72 -17.31 -15.92
C ASP A 95 -0.48 -16.79 -16.69
N SER A 96 -0.70 -15.82 -17.58
CA SER A 96 0.38 -15.23 -18.39
C SER A 96 1.36 -14.38 -17.56
N ALA A 97 0.86 -13.56 -16.64
CA ALA A 97 1.63 -12.59 -15.86
C ALA A 97 2.27 -13.18 -14.60
N PHE A 98 1.60 -14.14 -13.94
CA PHE A 98 2.02 -14.66 -12.64
C PHE A 98 2.28 -16.17 -12.66
N GLY A 99 1.74 -16.90 -13.65
CA GLY A 99 1.75 -18.37 -13.70
C GLY A 99 0.82 -19.01 -12.68
N ARG A 100 -0.11 -18.24 -12.11
CA ARG A 100 -1.13 -18.67 -11.16
C ARG A 100 -2.21 -17.61 -11.05
N PHE A 101 -3.40 -17.99 -10.61
CA PHE A 101 -4.42 -17.03 -10.25
C PHE A 101 -3.94 -16.15 -9.08
N LEU A 102 -4.07 -14.83 -9.23
CA LEU A 102 -3.77 -13.88 -8.18
C LEU A 102 -5.08 -13.50 -7.49
N HIS A 103 -5.32 -14.10 -6.33
CA HIS A 103 -6.52 -13.80 -5.54
C HIS A 103 -6.46 -12.37 -5.00
N HIS A 104 -7.61 -11.72 -5.02
CA HIS A 104 -7.84 -10.41 -4.45
C HIS A 104 -8.85 -10.52 -3.31
N THR A 105 -8.57 -9.83 -2.21
CA THR A 105 -9.51 -9.66 -1.09
C THR A 105 -9.51 -8.16 -0.80
N PRO A 106 -10.59 -7.43 -1.12
CA PRO A 106 -10.69 -6.00 -0.87
C PRO A 106 -10.43 -5.69 0.59
N GLU A 107 -9.80 -4.54 0.91
CA GLU A 107 -9.60 -4.17 2.32
C GLU A 107 -10.93 -4.04 3.06
N SER A 108 -11.99 -3.57 2.37
CA SER A 108 -13.35 -3.47 2.93
C SER A 108 -13.96 -4.81 3.36
N ALA A 109 -13.43 -5.93 2.84
CA ALA A 109 -13.85 -7.28 3.23
C ALA A 109 -12.93 -7.90 4.31
N MET A 110 -11.87 -7.20 4.74
CA MET A 110 -10.97 -7.65 5.79
C MET A 110 -11.49 -7.26 7.17
N THR A 111 -11.15 -8.05 8.19
CA THR A 111 -11.36 -7.63 9.59
C THR A 111 -10.40 -6.49 9.95
N GLU A 112 -10.77 -5.64 10.91
CA GLU A 112 -9.89 -4.53 11.36
C GLU A 112 -8.51 -5.02 11.81
N SER A 113 -8.45 -6.17 12.50
CA SER A 113 -7.20 -6.80 12.92
C SER A 113 -6.33 -7.24 11.72
N ALA A 114 -6.95 -7.84 10.70
CA ALA A 114 -6.23 -8.26 9.49
C ALA A 114 -5.78 -7.06 8.65
N ALA A 115 -6.59 -6.01 8.56
CA ALA A 115 -6.24 -4.75 7.92
C ALA A 115 -5.05 -4.08 8.63
N SER A 116 -5.08 -4.01 9.97
CA SER A 116 -3.99 -3.46 10.79
C SER A 116 -2.69 -4.25 10.67
N ALA A 117 -2.74 -5.58 10.70
CA ALA A 117 -1.56 -6.44 10.51
C ALA A 117 -0.92 -6.26 9.13
N ASN A 118 -1.72 -6.09 8.07
CA ASN A 118 -1.23 -5.80 6.73
C ASN A 118 -0.51 -4.45 6.64
N ARG A 119 -0.95 -3.45 7.43
CA ARG A 119 -0.36 -2.10 7.44
C ARG A 119 1.04 -2.04 8.04
N GLY A 120 1.44 -3.01 8.84
CA GLY A 120 2.78 -3.05 9.44
C GLY A 120 3.85 -3.61 8.49
N SER A 121 4.00 -4.93 8.48
CA SER A 121 5.11 -5.59 7.78
C SER A 121 4.94 -5.64 6.25
N GLY A 122 3.71 -5.84 5.77
CA GLY A 122 3.41 -5.93 4.34
C GLY A 122 3.65 -4.62 3.60
N LEU A 123 3.24 -3.49 4.17
CA LEU A 123 3.48 -2.16 3.57
C LEU A 123 4.97 -1.82 3.52
N ALA A 124 5.77 -2.19 4.55
CA ALA A 124 7.21 -1.96 4.55
C ALA A 124 7.93 -2.71 3.42
N VAL A 125 7.55 -3.97 3.21
CA VAL A 125 8.06 -4.79 2.10
C VAL A 125 7.64 -4.19 0.76
N THR A 126 6.38 -3.81 0.64
CA THR A 126 5.82 -3.22 -0.59
C THR A 126 6.54 -1.92 -0.95
N TYR A 127 6.73 -1.02 0.01
CA TYR A 127 7.42 0.26 -0.20
C TYR A 127 8.85 0.06 -0.68
N ARG A 128 9.61 -0.81 0.00
CA ARG A 128 11.00 -1.11 -0.36
C ARG A 128 11.14 -1.65 -1.79
N LEU A 129 10.21 -2.50 -2.21
CA LEU A 129 10.21 -3.05 -3.57
C LEU A 129 9.74 -2.00 -4.60
N ALA A 130 8.70 -1.22 -4.28
CA ALA A 130 8.17 -0.17 -5.16
C ALA A 130 9.21 0.93 -5.45
N LYS A 131 10.08 1.26 -4.48
CA LYS A 131 11.21 2.18 -4.70
C LYS A 131 12.18 1.76 -5.78
N GLN A 132 12.22 0.47 -6.14
CA GLN A 132 13.08 -0.02 -7.21
C GLN A 132 12.57 0.39 -8.60
N ASP A 133 11.26 0.65 -8.74
CA ASP A 133 10.67 1.17 -9.99
C ASP A 133 10.92 2.66 -10.17
N GLU A 134 10.95 3.39 -9.06
CA GLU A 134 11.00 4.86 -9.06
C GLU A 134 12.08 5.36 -8.10
N PRO A 135 13.37 5.10 -8.40
CA PRO A 135 14.46 5.54 -7.54
C PRO A 135 14.50 7.06 -7.45
N GLY A 136 14.56 7.58 -6.22
CA GLY A 136 14.67 9.02 -5.96
C GLY A 136 13.34 9.78 -5.84
N ARG A 137 12.19 9.11 -5.98
CA ARG A 137 10.87 9.69 -5.68
C ARG A 137 9.99 8.71 -4.90
N MET A 138 8.89 9.21 -4.35
CA MET A 138 7.88 8.33 -3.75
C MET A 138 7.23 7.49 -4.87
N PRO A 139 7.15 6.16 -4.73
CA PRO A 139 6.51 5.33 -5.75
C PRO A 139 5.05 5.72 -5.95
N LEU A 140 4.56 5.65 -7.20
CA LEU A 140 3.19 6.00 -7.59
C LEU A 140 2.16 5.34 -6.68
N LEU A 141 2.33 4.06 -6.38
CA LEU A 141 1.49 3.29 -5.45
C LEU A 141 1.27 3.94 -4.08
N PHE A 142 2.19 4.77 -3.61
CA PHE A 142 2.12 5.44 -2.30
C PHE A 142 1.70 6.92 -2.40
N ARG A 143 1.59 7.48 -3.61
CA ARG A 143 1.17 8.88 -3.81
C ARG A 143 -0.16 9.00 -4.55
N VAL A 144 -0.57 7.97 -5.31
CA VAL A 144 -1.70 8.03 -6.23
C VAL A 144 -3.01 8.44 -5.55
N ASP A 145 -3.34 7.89 -4.38
CA ASP A 145 -4.57 8.28 -3.66
C ASP A 145 -4.59 9.78 -3.33
N GLY A 146 -3.46 10.32 -2.87
CA GLY A 146 -3.31 11.74 -2.56
C GLY A 146 -3.26 12.64 -3.80
N GLU A 147 -2.66 12.18 -4.90
CA GLU A 147 -2.61 12.91 -6.17
C GLU A 147 -3.99 13.02 -6.83
N LEU A 148 -4.80 11.97 -6.70
CA LEU A 148 -6.14 11.91 -7.25
C LEU A 148 -7.21 12.50 -6.31
N GLY A 149 -6.85 12.84 -5.07
CA GLY A 149 -7.77 13.43 -4.09
C GLY A 149 -8.91 12.48 -3.70
N VAL A 150 -8.65 11.18 -3.65
CA VAL A 150 -9.66 10.14 -3.38
C VAL A 150 -10.16 10.23 -1.94
N ASP A 151 -11.48 10.28 -1.75
CA ASP A 151 -12.09 10.22 -0.41
C ASP A 151 -11.81 8.86 0.26
N GLY A 152 -11.42 8.90 1.54
CA GLY A 152 -10.90 7.72 2.23
C GLY A 152 -9.57 7.18 1.66
N GLY A 153 -8.92 7.91 0.76
CA GLY A 153 -7.62 7.58 0.20
C GLY A 153 -6.51 7.55 1.25
N ARG A 154 -5.46 6.78 0.99
CA ARG A 154 -4.31 6.68 1.90
C ARG A 154 -3.30 7.79 1.63
N HIS A 155 -2.94 8.52 2.69
CA HIS A 155 -1.97 9.60 2.63
C HIS A 155 -0.64 9.20 3.28
N TYR A 156 0.46 9.45 2.57
CA TYR A 156 1.80 9.07 3.01
C TYR A 156 2.74 10.26 3.06
N LEU A 157 3.66 10.25 4.03
CA LEU A 157 4.80 11.15 4.08
C LEU A 157 6.10 10.36 3.97
N ALA A 158 7.05 10.88 3.19
CA ALA A 158 8.39 10.32 3.10
C ALA A 158 9.13 10.45 4.44
N ASP A 159 9.06 11.64 5.06
CA ASP A 159 9.59 11.99 6.39
C ASP A 159 8.62 13.00 7.02
N CYS A 160 8.02 12.67 8.17
CA CYS A 160 7.04 13.54 8.83
C CYS A 160 7.64 14.62 9.74
N GLY A 161 8.96 14.69 9.93
CA GLY A 161 9.59 15.76 10.72
C GLY A 161 10.90 16.32 10.17
N GLY A 162 11.32 15.90 8.98
CA GLY A 162 12.31 16.57 8.11
C GLY A 162 13.77 16.53 8.59
N ARG A 163 14.06 15.86 9.72
CA ARG A 163 15.40 15.81 10.36
C ARG A 163 15.62 14.51 11.14
N GLY A 164 15.04 13.39 10.70
CA GLY A 164 15.15 12.10 11.38
C GLY A 164 14.50 12.05 12.77
N ARG A 165 13.56 12.96 13.03
CA ARG A 165 12.67 12.97 14.20
C ARG A 165 11.26 12.94 13.64
N CYS A 166 10.52 11.89 13.95
CA CYS A 166 9.16 11.75 13.45
C CYS A 166 8.13 12.14 14.52
N PHE A 167 7.01 12.73 14.07
CA PHE A 167 5.85 13.05 14.89
C PHE A 167 4.64 12.30 14.32
N GLU A 168 3.75 11.80 15.19
CA GLU A 168 2.48 11.25 14.74
C GLU A 168 1.58 12.36 14.19
N MET A 169 1.04 12.12 13.00
CA MET A 169 0.10 13.01 12.34
C MET A 169 -1.19 12.22 12.08
N PRO A 170 -2.35 12.66 12.63
CA PRO A 170 -3.62 11.97 12.40
C PRO A 170 -3.92 11.84 10.90
N GLY A 171 -4.34 10.65 10.47
CA GLY A 171 -4.73 10.38 9.07
C GLY A 171 -3.58 10.25 8.06
N VAL A 172 -2.31 10.30 8.51
CA VAL A 172 -1.15 10.22 7.61
C VAL A 172 -0.16 9.16 8.06
N VAL A 173 0.29 8.34 7.11
CA VAL A 173 1.25 7.26 7.35
C VAL A 173 2.67 7.69 7.00
N CYS A 174 3.56 7.71 7.99
CA CYS A 174 4.98 7.99 7.75
C CYS A 174 5.73 6.74 7.28
N LEU A 175 6.39 6.83 6.13
CA LEU A 175 7.12 5.70 5.53
C LEU A 175 8.41 5.37 6.29
N GLU A 176 9.02 6.33 6.99
CA GLU A 176 10.14 6.05 7.90
C GLU A 176 9.72 5.26 9.15
N HIS A 177 8.49 5.42 9.64
CA HIS A 177 7.95 4.60 10.73
C HIS A 177 7.75 3.16 10.28
N ILE A 178 7.12 2.96 9.12
CA ILE A 178 6.90 1.64 8.54
C ILE A 178 8.24 0.96 8.21
N GLY A 179 9.22 1.73 7.71
CA GLY A 179 10.56 1.22 7.39
C GLY A 179 11.45 0.98 8.61
N GLY A 180 11.03 1.38 9.81
CA GLY A 180 11.82 1.27 11.04
C GLY A 180 13.04 2.21 11.10
N THR A 181 13.08 3.25 10.26
CA THR A 181 14.19 4.21 10.18
C THR A 181 13.92 5.50 10.97
N GLY A 182 12.65 5.81 11.22
CA GLY A 182 12.23 7.00 11.96
C GLY A 182 12.53 6.85 13.45
N LYS A 183 13.18 7.87 14.05
CA LYS A 183 13.35 7.93 15.51
C LYS A 183 12.17 8.72 16.09
N ALA A 184 11.39 8.09 16.96
CA ALA A 184 10.32 8.76 17.69
C ALA A 184 10.89 9.95 18.47
N TYR A 185 10.28 11.13 18.32
CA TYR A 185 10.64 12.27 19.15
C TYR A 185 10.26 12.00 20.61
N ARG A 186 11.26 11.88 21.50
CA ARG A 186 11.04 11.88 22.96
C ARG A 186 11.22 13.29 23.48
N ALA A 187 10.15 13.85 24.05
CA ALA A 187 10.23 15.17 24.67
C ALA A 187 11.12 15.09 25.93
N PRO A 188 12.00 16.08 26.20
CA PRO A 188 12.98 15.98 27.29
C PRO A 188 12.38 15.77 28.69
N TRP A 189 11.11 16.11 28.88
CA TRP A 189 10.37 16.04 30.15
C TRP A 189 9.56 14.75 30.35
N SER A 190 9.48 13.84 29.38
CA SER A 190 8.78 12.56 29.56
C SER A 190 9.68 11.58 30.32
N ARG A 191 9.65 11.65 31.65
CA ARG A 191 10.19 10.63 32.56
C ARG A 191 9.19 9.48 32.67
N ASP A 192 9.15 8.58 31.69
CA ASP A 192 8.56 7.25 31.92
C ASP A 192 9.30 6.15 31.15
N ARG A 193 9.33 4.99 31.81
CA ARG A 193 10.27 3.87 31.67
C ARG A 193 10.25 3.20 30.29
N ALA A 194 11.38 2.58 29.97
CA ALA A 194 11.59 1.70 28.83
C ALA A 194 10.39 0.78 28.55
N ALA A 195 9.77 0.99 27.39
CA ALA A 195 9.08 -0.05 26.65
C ALA A 195 9.70 -0.07 25.26
N ASP A 196 10.66 -0.96 25.06
CA ASP A 196 10.99 -1.44 23.72
C ASP A 196 9.77 -2.25 23.26
N SER A 197 8.98 -1.68 22.35
CA SER A 197 8.05 -2.45 21.52
C SER A 197 7.79 -1.70 20.22
N PRO A 198 8.07 -2.31 19.05
CA PRO A 198 7.61 -1.80 17.78
C PRO A 198 6.13 -2.15 17.63
N THR A 199 5.37 -1.24 17.04
CA THR A 199 3.93 -1.35 16.69
C THR A 199 2.96 -1.31 17.87
N ASN A 200 2.45 -0.12 18.18
CA ASN A 200 1.11 0.06 18.73
C ASN A 200 0.44 1.17 17.92
N TYR A 201 -0.48 0.78 17.02
CA TYR A 201 -1.48 1.71 16.48
C TYR A 201 -2.50 1.96 17.59
N PRO A 202 -2.95 3.21 17.84
CA PRO A 202 -3.93 3.45 18.89
C PRO A 202 -5.30 2.89 18.47
N GLU A 203 -5.83 1.97 19.27
CA GLU A 203 -7.24 1.58 19.22
C GLU A 203 -8.11 2.81 19.54
N GLY A 204 -9.19 2.98 18.77
CA GLY A 204 -10.12 4.10 18.88
C GLY A 204 -10.69 4.26 20.29
N GLY A 205 -10.79 5.51 20.73
CA GLY A 205 -11.28 5.89 22.05
C GLY A 205 -12.69 5.42 22.33
N GLY A 206 -12.82 4.56 23.35
CA GLY A 206 -14.09 4.34 24.04
C GLY A 206 -14.53 5.60 24.78
N MET A 207 -15.78 6.01 24.58
CA MET A 207 -16.40 7.10 25.31
C MET A 207 -16.39 6.83 26.83
N PRO A 208 -16.10 7.83 27.69
CA PRO A 208 -16.22 7.66 29.12
C PRO A 208 -17.70 7.66 29.52
N GLY A 209 -18.17 6.52 30.01
CA GLY A 209 -19.42 6.43 30.76
C GLY A 209 -19.31 7.26 32.04
N CYS A 210 -20.16 8.27 32.17
CA CYS A 210 -20.31 9.02 33.41
C CYS A 210 -21.04 8.13 34.45
N GLY A 211 -20.32 7.82 35.53
CA GLY A 211 -20.90 7.26 36.75
C GLY A 211 -21.26 8.36 37.74
N GLY A 212 -22.31 8.12 38.52
CA GLY A 212 -22.73 8.89 39.70
C GLY A 212 -24.25 9.07 39.71
N GLY A 213 -25.00 8.77 40.76
CA GLY A 213 -24.71 8.35 42.13
C GLY A 213 -26.07 8.13 42.82
N GLY A 214 -26.09 7.31 43.88
CA GLY A 214 -27.33 6.98 44.60
C GLY A 214 -27.78 8.02 45.64
N CYS A 215 -29.09 8.02 45.91
CA CYS A 215 -29.83 8.41 47.14
C CYS A 215 -31.33 8.22 46.79
N GLY A 216 -32.28 7.67 47.56
CA GLY A 216 -32.46 7.44 48.99
C GLY A 216 -33.87 7.94 49.37
N GLY A 217 -34.74 7.07 49.94
CA GLY A 217 -36.05 7.40 50.56
C GLY A 217 -37.23 7.58 49.58
N ASN A 218 -38.47 7.16 49.83
CA ASN A 218 -39.15 6.64 51.02
C ASN A 218 -40.27 5.69 50.56
#